data_AF-G1MVE9-F1
#
_entry.id   AF-G1MVE9-F1
#
_cell.length_a   1.000
_cell.length_b   1.000
_cell.length_c   1.000
_cell.angle_alpha   90.00
_cell.angle_beta   90.00
_cell.angle_gamma   90.00
#
_symmetry.space_group_name_H-M   'P 1'
#
loop_
_entity.id
_entity.type
_entity.pdbx_description
1 polymer ?
#
loop_
_entity_poly.entity_id
_entity_poly.type
_entity_poly.pdbx_seq_one_letter_code
_entity_poly.pdbx_strand_id
1 'polypeptide(L)'
;MRFKVRSECKNSNATDHSQWVEASVPPKGVPGTAAVGLSCVWHNLEYMLCMWHPGENASSDTNYSLFYWFDGLERHKECKNYSVSQGSFECAFNFTFPQAANRYPLISILIRDDSENVMPVCKTENPTTLVKPATPTIAKLSYVNNGIHLQWSESGFIPANCLSYEVRYHNGDLTTAQTIQVKFNSTSIPSVDPNSKYTFQVRAQPKVECYSSKFYSEWSEERSIGENPNSAFNFILIITIPLIVTVSTIILLVYLKRLKILILPPIPDPREILKRMFGEQNEDPQVGTKLIGELICGAGICKLSLFFLIPSISKPT
;
A
#
# COMPACT_ATOMS: atom_id res chain seq x y z
N MET A 1 -38.82 9.01 16.01
CA MET A 1 -38.86 8.56 17.42
C MET A 1 -40.30 8.52 17.91
N ARG A 2 -40.65 7.63 18.86
CA ARG A 2 -41.96 7.61 19.53
C ARG A 2 -41.78 7.97 20.99
N PHE A 3 -42.52 8.96 21.46
CA PHE A 3 -42.52 9.43 22.83
C PHE A 3 -43.83 8.99 23.47
N LYS A 4 -43.76 8.52 24.72
CA LYS A 4 -44.94 8.20 25.53
C LYS A 4 -44.84 8.94 26.84
N VAL A 5 -45.90 9.65 27.21
CA VAL A 5 -45.97 10.41 28.47
C VAL A 5 -47.28 10.03 29.18
N ARG A 6 -47.21 9.94 30.52
CA ARG A 6 -48.37 9.80 31.40
C ARG A 6 -48.09 10.52 32.72
N SER A 7 -49.13 10.90 33.45
CA SER A 7 -49.00 11.44 34.81
C SER A 7 -49.14 10.33 35.86
N GLU A 8 -48.50 10.54 37.01
CA GLU A 8 -48.56 9.68 38.19
C GLU A 8 -48.82 10.54 39.42
N CYS A 9 -49.83 10.16 40.21
CA CYS A 9 -50.07 10.75 41.53
C CYS A 9 -49.48 9.84 42.61
N LYS A 10 -48.42 10.29 43.29
CA LYS A 10 -47.86 9.58 44.45
C LYS A 10 -48.54 10.08 45.73
N ASN A 11 -49.54 9.34 46.22
CA ASN A 11 -50.06 9.50 47.57
C ASN A 11 -49.72 8.25 48.41
N SER A 12 -49.61 8.39 49.73
CA SER A 12 -48.90 7.44 50.61
C SER A 12 -49.39 5.99 50.57
N ASN A 13 -50.61 5.71 50.10
CA ASN A 13 -51.19 4.37 50.06
C ASN A 13 -51.77 3.93 48.69
N ALA A 14 -51.68 4.75 47.64
CA ALA A 14 -52.14 4.37 46.30
C ALA A 14 -51.39 5.13 45.20
N THR A 15 -51.01 4.41 44.14
CA THR A 15 -50.37 4.96 42.94
C THR A 15 -51.37 4.90 41.79
N ASP A 16 -51.97 6.04 41.46
CA ASP A 16 -52.87 6.15 40.31
C ASP A 16 -52.13 6.77 39.12
N HIS A 17 -52.36 6.20 37.94
CA HIS A 17 -51.73 6.62 36.69
C HIS A 17 -52.77 7.04 35.65
N SER A 18 -52.47 8.07 34.86
CA SER A 18 -53.26 8.39 33.68
C SER A 18 -53.04 7.39 32.54
N GLN A 19 -53.89 7.46 31.52
CA GLN A 19 -53.62 6.80 30.23
C GLN A 19 -52.36 7.37 29.58
N TRP A 20 -51.71 6.55 28.75
CA TRP A 20 -50.55 6.96 27.96
C TRP A 20 -50.97 7.84 26.79
N VAL A 21 -50.27 8.95 26.61
CA VAL A 21 -50.33 9.77 25.41
C VAL A 21 -49.07 9.51 24.58
N GLU A 22 -49.26 9.15 23.31
CA GLU A 22 -48.16 8.85 22.40
C GLU A 22 -48.02 9.95 21.33
N ALA A 23 -46.77 10.35 21.05
CA ALA A 23 -46.44 11.26 19.97
C ALA A 23 -45.29 10.69 19.16
N SER A 24 -45.38 10.74 17.83
CA SER A 24 -44.32 10.32 16.93
C SER A 24 -43.76 11.51 16.15
N VAL A 25 -42.43 11.59 16.09
CA VAL A 25 -41.73 12.58 15.27
C VAL A 25 -40.94 11.82 14.22
N PRO A 26 -41.40 11.78 12.95
CA PRO A 26 -40.62 11.19 11.87
C PRO A 26 -39.43 12.08 11.52
N PRO A 27 -38.28 11.50 11.13
CA PRO A 27 -37.20 12.29 10.57
C PRO A 27 -37.67 12.90 9.23
N LYS A 28 -37.35 14.17 9.01
CA LYS A 28 -37.52 14.81 7.71
C LYS A 28 -36.44 14.33 6.74
N GLY A 29 -36.74 14.26 5.45
CA GLY A 29 -35.80 13.87 4.39
C GLY A 29 -36.23 12.65 3.59
N VAL A 30 -35.66 12.51 2.39
CA VAL A 30 -36.02 11.46 1.43
C VAL A 30 -35.40 10.11 1.86
N PRO A 31 -36.16 8.99 1.87
CA PRO A 31 -35.62 7.68 2.18
C PRO A 31 -34.43 7.29 1.30
N GLY A 32 -33.38 6.73 1.91
CA GLY A 32 -32.16 6.31 1.21
C GLY A 32 -31.11 7.41 0.96
N THR A 33 -31.37 8.65 1.38
CA THR A 33 -30.39 9.75 1.31
C THR A 33 -29.48 9.87 2.52
N ALA A 34 -29.83 9.19 3.62
CA ALA A 34 -29.06 9.18 4.86
C ALA A 34 -27.61 8.75 4.65
N ALA A 35 -26.68 9.41 5.32
CA ALA A 35 -25.27 9.00 5.33
C ALA A 35 -25.13 7.56 5.84
N VAL A 36 -24.31 6.76 5.17
CA VAL A 36 -24.10 5.35 5.52
C VAL A 36 -22.67 5.10 5.99
N GLY A 37 -22.51 4.12 6.88
CA GLY A 37 -21.18 3.70 7.36
C GLY A 37 -20.46 4.74 8.24
N LEU A 38 -21.19 5.58 8.99
CA LEU A 38 -20.59 6.56 9.90
C LEU A 38 -19.67 5.88 10.93
N SER A 39 -18.38 6.18 10.82
CA SER A 39 -17.32 5.71 11.70
C SER A 39 -16.48 6.89 12.17
N CYS A 40 -16.17 6.95 13.45
CA CYS A 40 -15.34 8.01 14.03
C CYS A 40 -14.21 7.41 14.84
N VAL A 41 -13.03 8.04 14.76
CA VAL A 41 -11.81 7.62 15.45
C VAL A 41 -11.22 8.83 16.16
N TRP A 42 -10.93 8.69 17.44
CA TRP A 42 -10.31 9.72 18.27
C TRP A 42 -8.79 9.53 18.27
N HIS A 43 -8.12 10.28 17.41
CA HIS A 43 -6.68 10.18 17.20
C HIS A 43 -5.92 10.85 18.34
N ASN A 44 -5.11 10.05 19.03
CA ASN A 44 -4.14 10.48 20.05
C ASN A 44 -4.73 11.40 21.15
N LEU A 45 -6.03 11.30 21.44
CA LEU A 45 -6.78 12.19 22.34
C LEU A 45 -6.78 13.67 21.93
N GLU A 46 -6.46 13.98 20.68
CA GLU A 46 -6.28 15.35 20.19
C GLU A 46 -7.41 15.78 19.26
N TYR A 47 -7.72 14.95 18.26
CA TYR A 47 -8.74 15.25 17.25
C TYR A 47 -9.57 14.02 16.90
N MET A 48 -10.83 14.23 16.56
CA MET A 48 -11.72 13.20 16.05
C MET A 48 -11.72 13.28 14.52
N LEU A 49 -11.61 12.11 13.87
CA LEU A 49 -11.80 11.95 12.43
C LEU A 49 -13.02 11.07 12.19
N CYS A 50 -14.04 11.62 11.55
CA CYS A 50 -15.25 10.91 11.18
C CYS A 50 -15.31 10.72 9.67
N MET A 51 -15.73 9.54 9.23
CA MET A 51 -15.89 9.17 7.83
C MET A 51 -17.26 8.56 7.58
N TRP A 52 -17.85 8.86 6.43
CA TRP A 52 -19.12 8.27 5.97
C TRP A 52 -19.21 8.31 4.45
N HIS A 53 -20.15 7.52 3.91
CA HIS A 53 -20.48 7.53 2.49
C HIS A 53 -21.85 8.19 2.26
N PRO A 54 -22.08 8.77 1.07
CA PRO A 54 -23.40 9.22 0.68
C PRO A 54 -24.41 8.06 0.68
N GLY A 55 -25.67 8.37 0.97
CA GLY A 55 -26.75 7.41 0.82
C GLY A 55 -26.97 7.02 -0.64
N GLU A 56 -27.52 5.84 -0.89
CA GLU A 56 -27.76 5.31 -2.24
C GLU A 56 -28.61 6.25 -3.11
N ASN A 57 -29.61 6.89 -2.52
CA ASN A 57 -30.50 7.84 -3.20
C ASN A 57 -30.05 9.30 -3.03
N ALA A 58 -28.90 9.55 -2.40
CA ALA A 58 -28.38 10.90 -2.27
C ALA A 58 -27.89 11.40 -3.63
N SER A 59 -28.24 12.64 -3.95
CA SER A 59 -27.77 13.28 -5.18
C SER A 59 -26.26 13.53 -5.10
N SER A 60 -25.58 13.59 -6.25
CA SER A 60 -24.12 13.80 -6.30
C SER A 60 -23.68 15.18 -5.80
N ASP A 61 -24.59 16.15 -5.74
CA ASP A 61 -24.39 17.51 -5.21
C ASP A 61 -24.76 17.64 -3.72
N THR A 62 -25.11 16.54 -3.05
CA THR A 62 -25.49 16.54 -1.63
C THR A 62 -24.31 16.93 -0.75
N ASN A 63 -24.47 17.99 0.03
CA ASN A 63 -23.47 18.45 0.99
C ASN A 63 -23.86 18.06 2.42
N TYR A 64 -23.15 17.08 2.98
CA TYR A 64 -23.37 16.67 4.36
C TYR A 64 -22.65 17.60 5.34
N SER A 65 -23.37 17.99 6.39
CA SER A 65 -22.85 18.75 7.53
C SER A 65 -22.88 17.90 8.80
N LEU A 66 -21.73 17.79 9.45
CA LEU A 66 -21.54 17.07 10.71
C LEU A 66 -21.58 18.03 11.90
N PHE A 67 -22.45 17.71 12.86
CA PHE A 67 -22.55 18.36 14.16
C PHE A 67 -22.26 17.36 15.27
N TYR A 68 -21.65 17.82 16.37
CA TYR A 68 -21.40 16.97 17.53
C TYR A 68 -21.65 17.71 18.84
N TRP A 69 -21.99 16.95 19.88
CA TRP A 69 -22.14 17.45 21.24
C TRP A 69 -21.90 16.34 22.26
N PHE A 70 -21.64 16.74 23.49
CA PHE A 70 -21.47 15.87 24.64
C PHE A 70 -21.78 16.67 25.92
N ASP A 71 -21.98 15.98 27.03
CA ASP A 71 -22.26 16.63 28.31
C ASP A 71 -21.05 17.47 28.79
N GLY A 72 -21.29 18.73 29.14
CA GLY A 72 -20.23 19.71 29.42
C GLY A 72 -19.86 20.62 28.25
N LEU A 73 -20.47 20.45 27.07
CA LEU A 73 -20.39 21.40 25.97
C LEU A 73 -21.60 22.35 26.01
N GLU A 74 -21.36 23.67 25.99
CA GLU A 74 -22.45 24.68 26.09
C GLU A 74 -23.46 24.58 24.94
N ARG A 75 -22.99 24.30 23.72
CA ARG A 75 -23.78 24.16 22.50
C ARG A 75 -23.17 23.12 21.58
N HIS A 76 -23.99 22.53 20.71
CA HIS A 76 -23.48 21.69 19.65
C HIS A 76 -22.49 22.46 18.77
N LYS A 77 -21.44 21.77 18.32
CA LYS A 77 -20.42 22.31 17.42
C LYS A 77 -20.57 21.68 16.05
N GLU A 78 -20.30 22.48 15.03
CA GLU A 78 -20.24 22.02 13.64
C GLU A 78 -18.79 21.75 13.26
N CYS A 79 -18.56 20.67 12.53
CA CYS A 79 -17.28 20.42 11.89
C CYS A 79 -17.06 21.37 10.72
N LYS A 80 -15.83 21.88 10.58
CA LYS A 80 -15.49 22.85 9.52
C LYS A 80 -14.43 22.36 8.55
N ASN A 81 -13.66 21.33 8.93
CA ASN A 81 -12.59 20.81 8.11
C ASN A 81 -13.05 19.51 7.44
N TYR A 82 -13.55 19.64 6.21
CA TYR A 82 -14.03 18.52 5.40
C TYR A 82 -13.03 18.16 4.31
N SER A 83 -12.91 16.86 4.06
CA SER A 83 -12.22 16.30 2.89
C SER A 83 -13.10 15.24 2.25
N VAL A 84 -12.89 14.99 0.95
CA VAL A 84 -13.52 13.88 0.24
C VAL A 84 -12.42 12.99 -0.31
N SER A 85 -12.40 11.73 0.11
CA SER A 85 -11.40 10.75 -0.28
C SER A 85 -12.09 9.52 -0.87
N GLN A 86 -11.81 9.19 -2.13
CA GLN A 86 -12.37 8.02 -2.82
C GLN A 86 -13.92 7.91 -2.74
N GLY A 87 -14.63 9.05 -2.74
CA GLY A 87 -16.09 9.10 -2.62
C GLY A 87 -16.63 9.00 -1.19
N SER A 88 -15.77 8.87 -0.18
CA SER A 88 -16.12 9.04 1.23
C SER A 88 -15.97 10.49 1.66
N PHE A 89 -16.94 10.99 2.43
CA PHE A 89 -16.81 12.24 3.15
C PHE A 89 -16.03 11.99 4.44
N GLU A 90 -15.13 12.92 4.76
CA GLU A 90 -14.34 12.91 5.96
C GLU A 90 -14.45 14.28 6.63
N CYS A 91 -14.45 14.29 7.96
CA CYS A 91 -14.44 15.51 8.74
C CYS A 91 -13.53 15.33 9.95
N ALA A 92 -12.62 16.29 10.14
CA ALA A 92 -11.70 16.33 11.27
C ALA A 92 -11.99 17.54 12.17
N PHE A 93 -12.02 17.33 13.48
CA PHE A 93 -12.14 18.43 14.44
C PHE A 93 -11.36 18.15 15.72
N ASN A 94 -10.78 19.20 16.29
CA ASN A 94 -10.14 19.12 17.60
C ASN A 94 -11.16 18.68 18.64
N PHE A 95 -10.82 17.64 19.39
CA PHE A 95 -11.71 17.00 20.32
C PHE A 95 -10.95 16.67 21.60
N THR A 96 -11.17 17.50 22.61
CA THR A 96 -10.62 17.34 23.95
C THR A 96 -11.72 17.54 24.97
N PHE A 97 -11.65 16.79 26.07
CA PHE A 97 -12.55 17.00 27.20
C PHE A 97 -11.95 18.03 28.15
N PRO A 98 -12.79 18.90 28.76
CA PRO A 98 -12.34 19.74 29.86
C PRO A 98 -11.74 18.88 30.98
N GLN A 99 -10.59 19.29 31.51
CA GLN A 99 -9.79 18.55 32.50
C GLN A 99 -10.55 18.16 33.80
N ALA A 100 -11.70 18.77 34.07
CA ALA A 100 -12.52 18.52 35.26
C ALA A 100 -13.45 17.29 35.15
N ALA A 101 -13.49 16.61 34.00
CA ALA A 101 -14.36 15.46 33.80
C ALA A 101 -13.69 14.16 34.31
N ASN A 102 -14.14 13.65 35.46
CA ASN A 102 -13.71 12.35 36.00
C ASN A 102 -14.09 11.15 35.10
N ARG A 103 -14.92 11.37 34.08
CA ARG A 103 -15.37 10.37 33.10
C ARG A 103 -15.55 11.04 31.75
N TYR A 104 -15.35 10.25 30.69
CA TYR A 104 -15.67 10.69 29.34
C TYR A 104 -17.17 10.55 29.07
N PRO A 105 -17.93 11.66 28.90
CA PRO A 105 -19.33 11.58 28.54
C PRO A 105 -19.51 11.02 27.13
N LEU A 106 -20.70 10.47 26.86
CA LEU A 106 -21.04 10.00 25.52
C LEU A 106 -21.00 11.16 24.53
N ILE A 107 -20.45 10.90 23.34
CA ILE A 107 -20.47 11.84 22.23
C ILE A 107 -21.63 11.49 21.30
N SER A 108 -22.43 12.48 20.97
CA SER A 108 -23.48 12.38 19.96
C SER A 108 -23.05 13.12 18.70
N ILE A 109 -23.25 12.48 17.55
CA ILE A 109 -22.84 12.94 16.23
C ILE A 109 -24.08 12.94 15.34
N LEU A 110 -24.36 14.06 14.70
CA LEU A 110 -25.46 14.27 13.78
C LEU A 110 -24.91 14.65 12.41
N ILE A 111 -25.30 13.90 11.39
CA ILE A 111 -25.09 14.28 9.99
C ILE A 111 -26.44 14.68 9.42
N ARG A 112 -26.49 15.87 8.83
CA ARG A 112 -27.65 16.39 8.10
C ARG A 112 -27.22 17.24 6.92
N ASP A 113 -28.16 17.61 6.09
CA ASP A 113 -27.99 18.67 5.08
C ASP A 113 -28.75 19.93 5.52
N ASP A 114 -28.43 21.06 4.91
CA ASP A 114 -29.10 22.34 5.13
C ASP A 114 -30.41 22.46 4.35
N SER A 115 -30.60 21.72 3.26
CA SER A 115 -31.84 21.77 2.47
C SER A 115 -33.00 20.93 3.03
N GLU A 116 -32.80 20.26 4.19
CA GLU A 116 -33.74 19.31 4.82
C GLU A 116 -34.18 18.12 3.92
N ASN A 117 -33.62 17.98 2.72
CA ASN A 117 -33.94 16.90 1.77
C ASN A 117 -33.23 15.58 2.11
N VAL A 118 -32.12 15.67 2.84
CA VAL A 118 -31.35 14.51 3.31
C VAL A 118 -31.89 14.03 4.64
N MET A 119 -32.11 12.73 4.75
CA MET A 119 -32.51 12.10 6.00
C MET A 119 -31.35 12.17 7.02
N PRO A 120 -31.55 12.78 8.21
CA PRO A 120 -30.50 12.97 9.17
C PRO A 120 -30.12 11.66 9.87
N VAL A 121 -28.84 11.52 10.19
CA VAL A 121 -28.29 10.36 10.91
C VAL A 121 -27.72 10.84 12.23
N CYS A 122 -28.21 10.28 13.33
CA CYS A 122 -27.70 10.55 14.67
C CYS A 122 -27.12 9.28 15.28
N LYS A 123 -25.87 9.33 15.73
CA LYS A 123 -25.17 8.23 16.39
C LYS A 123 -24.60 8.71 17.70
N THR A 124 -24.77 7.94 18.77
CA THR A 124 -24.18 8.23 20.07
C THR A 124 -23.22 7.11 20.43
N GLU A 125 -21.98 7.45 20.76
CA GLU A 125 -20.91 6.49 21.01
C GLU A 125 -20.14 6.84 22.29
N ASN A 126 -19.51 5.82 22.87
CA ASN A 126 -18.58 6.02 23.97
C ASN A 126 -17.21 6.43 23.39
N PRO A 127 -16.69 7.64 23.68
CA PRO A 127 -15.40 8.08 23.15
C PRO A 127 -14.24 7.15 23.54
N THR A 128 -14.31 6.42 24.66
CA THR A 128 -13.24 5.51 25.09
C THR A 128 -13.07 4.31 24.16
N THR A 129 -14.09 3.93 23.38
CA THR A 129 -13.97 2.87 22.37
C THR A 129 -13.33 3.37 21.09
N LEU A 130 -13.23 4.69 20.89
CA LEU A 130 -12.81 5.32 19.65
C LEU A 130 -11.32 5.70 19.61
N VAL A 131 -10.59 5.53 20.72
CA VAL A 131 -9.20 6.01 20.87
C VAL A 131 -8.22 5.24 20.00
N LYS A 132 -7.56 5.91 19.05
CA LYS A 132 -6.44 5.38 18.27
C LYS A 132 -5.14 6.10 18.66
N PRO A 133 -4.12 5.41 19.22
CA PRO A 133 -2.84 6.03 19.56
C PRO A 133 -2.08 6.53 18.34
N ALA A 134 -1.18 7.51 18.56
CA ALA A 134 -0.20 7.90 17.56
C ALA A 134 0.79 6.77 17.26
N THR A 135 1.29 6.74 16.03
CA THR A 135 2.32 5.79 15.59
C THR A 135 3.64 6.07 16.33
N PRO A 136 4.21 5.08 17.04
CA PRO A 136 5.50 5.25 17.71
C PRO A 136 6.64 5.42 16.71
N THR A 137 7.70 6.13 17.12
CA THR A 137 8.95 6.24 16.36
C THR A 137 10.07 5.57 17.15
N ILE A 138 10.81 4.65 16.54
CA ILE A 138 11.95 3.97 17.17
C ILE A 138 13.09 4.98 17.34
N ALA A 139 13.36 5.36 18.58
CA ALA A 139 14.30 6.42 18.94
C ALA A 139 15.71 5.89 19.19
N LYS A 140 15.84 4.72 19.81
CA LYS A 140 17.14 4.06 20.06
C LYS A 140 17.07 2.59 19.70
N LEU A 141 18.12 2.13 19.03
CA LEU A 141 18.33 0.75 18.64
C LEU A 141 19.82 0.44 18.77
N SER A 142 20.19 -0.44 19.70
CA SER A 142 21.59 -0.71 20.03
C SER A 142 21.81 -2.10 20.62
N TYR A 143 23.01 -2.66 20.47
CA TYR A 143 23.39 -3.89 21.15
C TYR A 143 23.72 -3.63 22.64
N VAL A 144 23.12 -4.41 23.54
CA VAL A 144 23.34 -4.34 24.99
C VAL A 144 23.33 -5.76 25.56
N ASN A 145 24.36 -6.15 26.31
CA ASN A 145 24.46 -7.46 26.99
C ASN A 145 24.13 -8.66 26.08
N ASN A 146 24.73 -8.71 24.88
CA ASN A 146 24.50 -9.78 23.89
C ASN A 146 23.03 -9.90 23.40
N GLY A 147 22.26 -8.81 23.53
CA GLY A 147 20.91 -8.64 23.02
C GLY A 147 20.74 -7.31 22.28
N ILE A 148 19.56 -7.07 21.72
CA ILE A 148 19.21 -5.80 21.08
C ILE A 148 18.26 -5.05 21.99
N HIS A 149 18.64 -3.84 22.41
CA HIS A 149 17.80 -2.92 23.16
C HIS A 149 17.08 -1.96 22.21
N LEU A 150 15.77 -1.81 22.42
CA LEU A 150 14.90 -0.92 21.68
C LEU A 150 14.22 0.07 22.62
N GLN A 151 14.18 1.32 22.21
CA GLN A 151 13.39 2.38 22.87
C GLN A 151 12.69 3.21 21.80
N TRP A 152 11.42 3.54 22.03
CA TRP A 152 10.61 4.36 21.12
C TRP A 152 9.96 5.55 21.84
N SER A 153 9.40 6.47 21.04
CA SER A 153 8.74 7.68 21.51
C SER A 153 7.52 7.37 22.38
N GLU A 154 7.34 8.15 23.45
CA GLU A 154 6.11 8.14 24.25
C GLU A 154 5.01 8.94 23.55
N SER A 155 3.73 8.60 23.79
CA SER A 155 2.62 9.46 23.39
C SER A 155 2.58 10.66 24.34
N GLY A 156 2.60 11.88 23.80
CA GLY A 156 2.52 13.10 24.61
C GLY A 156 1.14 13.36 25.23
N PHE A 157 0.08 12.79 24.66
CA PHE A 157 -1.30 13.05 25.09
C PHE A 157 -1.94 11.87 25.81
N ILE A 158 -1.60 10.62 25.43
CA ILE A 158 -2.06 9.43 26.13
C ILE A 158 -1.06 9.08 27.23
N PRO A 159 -1.49 8.96 28.50
CA PRO A 159 -0.60 8.55 29.59
C PRO A 159 0.13 7.23 29.29
N ALA A 160 1.44 7.17 29.56
CA ALA A 160 2.27 6.00 29.25
C ALA A 160 1.75 4.70 29.92
N ASN A 161 1.20 4.80 31.12
CA ASN A 161 0.58 3.66 31.82
C ASN A 161 -0.67 3.13 31.11
N CYS A 162 -1.29 3.90 30.21
CA CYS A 162 -2.46 3.52 29.41
C CYS A 162 -2.14 2.95 28.03
N LEU A 163 -0.86 2.80 27.68
CA LEU A 163 -0.44 2.19 26.42
C LEU A 163 0.27 0.86 26.65
N SER A 164 0.06 -0.07 25.73
CA SER A 164 0.93 -1.22 25.49
C SER A 164 1.35 -1.22 24.03
N TYR A 165 2.36 -2.01 23.72
CA TYR A 165 3.01 -1.99 22.41
C TYR A 165 3.20 -3.40 21.89
N GLU A 166 3.15 -3.52 20.58
CA GLU A 166 3.61 -4.71 19.87
C GLU A 166 4.90 -4.39 19.15
N VAL A 167 5.90 -5.25 19.34
CA VAL A 167 7.16 -5.19 18.61
C VAL A 167 7.19 -6.38 17.67
N ARG A 168 7.17 -6.08 16.37
CA ARG A 168 7.39 -7.05 15.31
C ARG A 168 8.85 -6.99 14.90
N TYR A 169 9.48 -8.14 14.80
CA TYR A 169 10.85 -8.22 14.33
C TYR A 169 11.14 -9.52 13.58
N HIS A 170 12.11 -9.46 12.68
CA HIS A 170 12.58 -10.64 11.97
C HIS A 170 14.09 -10.56 11.76
N ASN A 171 14.71 -11.74 11.71
CA ASN A 171 16.07 -11.91 11.23
C ASN A 171 16.02 -12.06 9.70
N GLY A 172 16.94 -11.45 8.96
CA GLY A 172 17.01 -11.50 7.50
C GLY A 172 16.96 -12.91 6.88
N ASP A 173 17.32 -13.95 7.64
CA ASP A 173 17.27 -15.36 7.20
C ASP A 173 15.95 -16.08 7.56
N LEU A 174 15.12 -15.54 8.45
CA LEU A 174 13.85 -16.14 8.86
C LEU A 174 12.69 -15.53 8.06
N THR A 175 11.94 -16.38 7.35
CA THR A 175 10.72 -15.97 6.63
C THR A 175 9.56 -15.62 7.57
N THR A 176 9.65 -15.97 8.85
CA THR A 176 8.62 -15.73 9.87
C THR A 176 8.98 -14.57 10.79
N ALA A 177 8.20 -13.49 10.72
CA ALA A 177 8.28 -12.39 11.66
C ALA A 177 7.76 -12.82 13.04
N GLN A 178 8.53 -12.51 14.08
CA GLN A 178 8.14 -12.69 15.48
C GLN A 178 7.44 -11.43 15.97
N THR A 179 6.45 -11.58 16.85
CA THR A 179 5.75 -10.45 17.48
C THR A 179 5.68 -10.67 18.99
N ILE A 180 6.07 -9.66 19.76
CA ILE A 180 6.01 -9.67 21.22
C ILE A 180 5.18 -8.50 21.75
N GLN A 181 4.51 -8.72 22.87
CA GLN A 181 3.77 -7.68 23.59
C GLN A 181 4.65 -7.04 24.66
N VAL A 182 4.66 -5.72 24.73
CA VAL A 182 5.50 -4.93 25.64
C VAL A 182 4.63 -3.91 26.38
N LYS A 183 4.81 -3.79 27.70
CA LYS A 183 4.01 -2.89 28.55
C LYS A 183 4.57 -1.46 28.65
N PHE A 184 5.84 -1.28 28.31
CA PHE A 184 6.60 -0.05 28.43
C PHE A 184 7.14 0.39 27.07
N ASN A 185 7.68 1.60 26.97
CA ASN A 185 8.24 2.16 25.73
C ASN A 185 9.64 1.63 25.35
N SER A 186 10.07 0.54 25.98
CA SER A 186 11.34 -0.09 25.70
C SER A 186 11.27 -1.59 25.95
N THR A 187 12.12 -2.33 25.25
CA THR A 187 12.30 -3.76 25.44
C THR A 187 13.70 -4.18 25.02
N SER A 188 14.10 -5.38 25.42
CA SER A 188 15.34 -6.00 24.97
C SER A 188 15.06 -7.40 24.41
N ILE A 189 15.60 -7.69 23.23
CA ILE A 189 15.58 -9.01 22.62
C ILE A 189 16.86 -9.74 23.01
N PRO A 190 16.79 -10.79 23.85
CA PRO A 190 17.96 -11.53 24.28
C PRO A 190 18.44 -12.50 23.19
N SER A 191 19.68 -12.98 23.32
CA SER A 191 20.22 -14.11 22.55
C SER A 191 20.15 -13.92 21.03
N VAL A 192 20.59 -12.76 20.55
CA VAL A 192 20.63 -12.44 19.12
C VAL A 192 21.92 -12.96 18.50
N ASP A 193 21.87 -13.34 17.22
CA ASP A 193 23.07 -13.66 16.44
C ASP A 193 23.73 -12.34 15.99
N PRO A 194 24.99 -12.04 16.38
CA PRO A 194 25.66 -10.80 16.00
C PRO A 194 25.92 -10.68 14.49
N ASN A 195 25.92 -11.78 13.74
CA ASN A 195 26.18 -11.78 12.29
C ASN A 195 24.91 -11.65 11.44
N SER A 196 23.76 -11.49 12.09
CA SER A 196 22.45 -11.46 11.47
C SER A 196 21.88 -10.03 11.43
N LYS A 197 21.21 -9.68 10.33
CA LYS A 197 20.46 -8.42 10.22
C LYS A 197 19.08 -8.57 10.87
N TYR A 198 18.76 -7.71 11.81
CA TYR A 198 17.44 -7.64 12.43
C TYR A 198 16.71 -6.38 11.99
N THR A 199 15.43 -6.51 11.64
CA THR A 199 14.52 -5.40 11.32
C THR A 199 13.38 -5.37 12.32
N PHE A 200 13.00 -4.17 12.76
CA PHE A 200 12.00 -3.93 13.80
C PHE A 200 10.93 -2.95 13.35
N GLN A 201 9.70 -3.20 13.78
CA GLN A 201 8.56 -2.29 13.72
C GLN A 201 7.84 -2.30 15.08
N VAL A 202 7.31 -1.16 15.48
CA VAL A 202 6.56 -1.02 16.73
C VAL A 202 5.21 -0.38 16.44
N ARG A 203 4.14 -0.88 17.07
CA ARG A 203 2.83 -0.21 17.10
C ARG A 203 2.31 -0.12 18.53
N ALA A 204 1.51 0.89 18.80
CA ALA A 204 0.87 1.12 20.09
C ALA A 204 -0.59 0.67 20.07
N GLN A 205 -1.09 0.26 21.23
CA GLN A 205 -2.50 0.03 21.48
C GLN A 205 -2.89 0.55 22.88
N PRO A 206 -4.13 1.02 23.06
CA PRO A 206 -4.62 1.38 24.38
C PRO A 206 -4.79 0.14 25.25
N LYS A 207 -4.47 0.30 26.54
CA LYS A 207 -4.81 -0.68 27.57
C LYS A 207 -6.30 -0.60 27.89
N VAL A 208 -6.96 -1.75 27.98
CA VAL A 208 -8.41 -1.89 28.18
C VAL A 208 -8.85 -1.22 29.50
N GLU A 209 -7.97 -1.18 30.50
CA GLU A 209 -8.22 -0.55 31.80
C GLU A 209 -8.39 0.98 31.69
N CYS A 210 -7.78 1.61 30.68
CA CYS A 210 -7.93 3.04 30.44
C CYS A 210 -8.95 3.34 29.34
N TYR A 211 -8.86 2.61 28.22
CA TYR A 211 -9.68 2.82 27.04
C TYR A 211 -10.12 1.48 26.48
N SER A 212 -11.43 1.27 26.37
CA SER A 212 -12.04 0.08 25.79
C SER A 212 -11.98 0.05 24.25
N SER A 213 -10.95 0.66 23.67
CA SER A 213 -10.76 0.72 22.23
C SER A 213 -10.03 -0.51 21.70
N LYS A 214 -10.33 -0.85 20.45
CA LYS A 214 -9.68 -1.94 19.71
C LYS A 214 -8.74 -1.41 18.62
N PHE A 215 -8.56 -0.09 18.53
CA PHE A 215 -7.71 0.51 17.51
C PHE A 215 -6.24 0.39 17.90
N TYR A 216 -5.43 -0.03 16.93
CA TYR A 216 -3.97 0.01 16.99
C TYR A 216 -3.49 1.25 16.23
N SER A 217 -2.33 1.76 16.61
CA SER A 217 -1.60 2.68 15.72
C SER A 217 -1.19 1.95 14.44
N GLU A 218 -0.78 2.72 13.44
CA GLU A 218 -0.02 2.13 12.35
C GLU A 218 1.31 1.58 12.87
N TRP A 219 1.91 0.68 12.10
CA TRP A 219 3.29 0.24 12.37
C TRP A 219 4.25 1.42 12.15
N SER A 220 5.27 1.50 13.02
CA SER A 220 6.38 2.44 12.82
C SER A 220 7.12 2.14 11.52
N GLU A 221 7.88 3.13 11.06
CA GLU A 221 8.91 2.90 10.05
C GLU A 221 9.86 1.78 10.50
N GLU A 222 10.34 1.01 9.52
CA GLU A 222 11.28 -0.07 9.76
C GLU A 222 12.65 0.47 10.17
N ARG A 223 13.19 -0.06 11.26
CA ARG A 223 14.56 0.19 11.69
C ARG A 223 15.32 -1.12 11.77
N SER A 224 16.51 -1.14 11.18
CA SER A 224 17.37 -2.33 11.20
C SER A 224 18.71 -2.10 11.88
N ILE A 225 19.28 -3.16 12.41
CA ILE A 225 20.64 -3.22 12.98
C ILE A 225 21.31 -4.54 12.55
N GLY A 226 22.63 -4.51 12.37
CA GLY A 226 23.40 -5.63 11.82
C GLY A 226 23.53 -5.57 10.30
N GLU A 227 24.42 -6.40 9.77
CA GLU A 227 24.68 -6.53 8.33
C GLU A 227 24.05 -7.81 7.79
N ASN A 228 23.61 -7.78 6.53
CA ASN A 228 23.10 -8.98 5.86
C ASN A 228 24.27 -9.64 5.09
N PRO A 229 24.85 -10.75 5.60
CA PRO A 229 26.00 -11.38 4.96
C PRO A 229 25.67 -11.84 3.54
N ASN A 230 24.42 -12.25 3.29
CA ASN A 230 24.03 -12.93 2.06
C ASN A 230 23.74 -11.98 0.88
N SER A 231 23.57 -10.69 1.12
CA SER A 231 23.24 -9.75 0.04
C SER A 231 24.41 -9.59 -0.96
N ALA A 232 25.62 -9.32 -0.47
CA ALA A 232 26.79 -9.11 -1.31
C ALA A 232 27.20 -10.38 -2.08
N PHE A 233 27.21 -11.55 -1.43
CA PHE A 233 27.55 -12.81 -2.10
C PHE A 233 26.56 -13.17 -3.20
N ASN A 234 25.25 -12.94 -3.01
CA ASN A 234 24.25 -13.20 -4.03
C ASN A 234 24.43 -12.28 -5.25
N PHE A 235 24.68 -10.98 -5.06
CA PHE A 235 24.96 -10.07 -6.17
C PHE A 235 26.24 -10.46 -6.91
N ILE A 236 27.30 -10.84 -6.18
CA ILE A 236 28.56 -11.31 -6.78
C ILE A 236 28.34 -12.59 -7.59
N LEU A 237 27.60 -13.57 -7.07
CA LEU A 237 27.24 -14.81 -7.78
C LEU A 237 26.44 -14.54 -9.05
N ILE A 238 25.42 -13.68 -8.98
CA ILE A 238 24.56 -13.33 -10.12
C ILE A 238 25.36 -12.66 -11.24
N ILE A 239 26.40 -11.87 -10.91
CA ILE A 239 27.25 -11.21 -11.92
C ILE A 239 28.35 -12.15 -12.44
N THR A 240 28.95 -12.94 -11.56
CA THR A 240 30.10 -13.81 -11.92
C THR A 240 29.69 -15.01 -12.76
N ILE A 241 28.52 -15.62 -12.51
CA ILE A 241 28.07 -16.80 -13.28
C ILE A 241 27.90 -16.48 -14.78
N PRO A 242 27.15 -15.43 -15.20
CA PRO A 242 27.04 -15.06 -16.61
C PRO A 242 28.39 -14.71 -17.24
N LEU A 243 29.26 -14.02 -16.49
CA LEU A 243 30.59 -13.66 -16.98
C LEU A 243 31.43 -14.91 -17.30
N ILE A 244 31.45 -15.90 -16.42
CA ILE A 244 32.18 -17.16 -16.65
C ILE A 244 31.61 -17.91 -17.85
N VAL A 245 30.29 -17.95 -18.00
CA VAL A 245 29.62 -18.61 -19.15
C VAL A 245 29.98 -17.91 -20.46
N THR A 246 29.96 -16.58 -20.51
CA THR A 246 30.34 -15.82 -21.72
C THR A 246 31.81 -16.03 -22.09
N VAL A 247 32.73 -15.99 -21.13
CA VAL A 247 34.16 -16.25 -21.39
C VAL A 247 34.38 -17.70 -21.88
N SER A 248 33.72 -18.68 -21.24
CA SER A 248 33.87 -20.09 -21.61
C SER A 248 33.34 -20.38 -23.02
N THR A 249 32.21 -19.79 -23.39
CA THR A 249 31.65 -19.92 -24.75
C THR A 249 32.54 -19.27 -25.80
N ILE A 250 33.14 -18.11 -25.54
CA ILE A 250 34.10 -17.48 -26.44
C ILE A 250 35.33 -18.37 -26.64
N ILE A 251 35.90 -18.91 -25.57
CA ILE A 251 37.06 -19.82 -25.64
C ILE A 251 36.71 -21.06 -26.46
N LEU A 252 35.54 -21.66 -26.24
CA LEU A 252 35.08 -22.82 -26.99
C LEU A 252 34.93 -22.50 -28.48
N LEU A 253 34.34 -21.36 -28.84
CA LEU A 253 34.21 -20.92 -30.23
C LEU A 253 35.58 -20.69 -30.90
N VAL A 254 36.55 -20.11 -30.19
CA VAL A 254 37.93 -19.93 -30.67
C VAL A 254 38.60 -21.28 -30.88
N TYR A 255 38.43 -22.21 -29.95
CA TYR A 255 38.97 -23.57 -30.06
C TYR A 255 38.37 -24.31 -31.26
N LEU A 256 37.06 -24.28 -31.43
CA LEU A 256 36.38 -24.88 -32.58
C LEU A 256 36.80 -24.23 -33.90
N LYS A 257 37.01 -22.91 -33.94
CA LYS A 257 37.59 -22.24 -35.13
C LYS A 257 39.02 -22.69 -35.42
N ARG A 258 39.88 -22.77 -34.40
CA ARG A 258 41.26 -23.27 -34.54
C ARG A 258 41.28 -24.72 -35.04
N LEU A 259 40.41 -25.57 -34.50
CA LEU A 259 40.29 -26.98 -34.87
C LEU A 259 39.74 -27.16 -36.29
N LYS A 260 38.78 -26.31 -36.71
CA LYS A 260 38.30 -26.26 -38.09
C LYS A 260 39.41 -25.89 -39.08
N ILE A 261 40.30 -24.95 -38.72
CA ILE A 261 41.45 -24.56 -39.56
C ILE A 261 42.51 -25.67 -39.61
N LEU A 262 42.70 -26.43 -38.53
CA LEU A 262 43.70 -27.50 -38.45
C LEU A 262 43.27 -28.77 -39.19
N ILE A 263 41.98 -29.12 -39.19
CA ILE A 263 41.46 -30.37 -39.78
C ILE A 263 41.01 -30.18 -41.24
N LEU A 264 40.57 -28.97 -41.64
CA LEU A 264 40.26 -28.66 -43.03
C LEU A 264 41.22 -27.58 -43.55
N PRO A 265 42.30 -27.95 -44.28
CA PRO A 265 43.02 -26.95 -45.07
C PRO A 265 42.04 -26.27 -46.04
N PRO A 266 42.27 -25.01 -46.42
CA PRO A 266 41.39 -24.28 -47.34
C PRO A 266 41.16 -25.13 -48.60
N ILE A 267 39.93 -25.60 -48.79
CA ILE A 267 39.57 -26.42 -49.94
C ILE A 267 39.72 -25.52 -51.18
N PRO A 268 40.64 -25.84 -52.11
CA PRO A 268 40.80 -25.07 -53.33
C PRO A 268 39.48 -25.10 -54.11
N ASP A 269 39.12 -23.94 -54.67
CA ASP A 269 37.86 -23.71 -55.39
C ASP A 269 37.60 -24.85 -56.40
N PRO A 270 36.52 -25.66 -56.23
CA PRO A 270 36.31 -26.88 -57.03
C PRO A 270 36.14 -26.58 -58.52
N ARG A 271 35.86 -25.32 -58.87
CA ARG A 271 35.72 -24.84 -60.24
C ARG A 271 37.03 -24.93 -61.05
N GLU A 272 38.19 -24.83 -60.40
CA GLU A 272 39.51 -24.97 -61.06
C GLU A 272 39.90 -26.44 -61.29
N ILE A 273 39.53 -27.34 -60.37
CA ILE A 273 39.83 -28.78 -60.50
C ILE A 273 38.91 -29.44 -61.54
N LEU A 274 37.61 -29.10 -61.55
CA LEU A 274 36.66 -29.63 -62.54
C LEU A 274 36.96 -29.14 -63.96
N LYS A 275 37.43 -27.90 -64.12
CA LYS A 275 37.89 -27.40 -65.42
C LYS A 275 39.13 -28.13 -65.96
N ARG A 276 40.02 -28.61 -65.09
CA ARG A 276 41.21 -29.40 -65.50
C ARG A 276 40.91 -30.86 -65.81
N MET A 277 39.85 -31.45 -65.24
CA MET A 277 39.52 -32.86 -65.49
C MET A 277 38.58 -33.08 -66.68
N PHE A 278 37.90 -32.04 -67.19
CA PHE A 278 36.82 -32.20 -68.17
C PHE A 278 36.83 -31.21 -69.35
N GLY A 279 38.01 -30.83 -69.86
CA GLY A 279 38.16 -30.30 -71.22
C GLY A 279 39.57 -30.64 -71.74
N GLU A 280 39.79 -31.23 -72.92
CA GLU A 280 39.13 -31.09 -74.22
C GLU A 280 39.12 -32.39 -75.05
N GLN A 281 37.96 -32.74 -75.64
CA GLN A 281 37.72 -33.38 -76.96
C GLN A 281 36.20 -33.58 -77.09
N ASN A 282 35.44 -32.58 -77.59
CA ASN A 282 34.93 -32.40 -78.97
C ASN A 282 34.06 -33.61 -79.44
N GLU A 283 32.79 -33.45 -79.86
CA GLU A 283 32.32 -32.68 -81.03
C GLU A 283 30.89 -32.07 -80.92
N ASP A 284 30.69 -31.04 -81.75
CA ASP A 284 29.59 -30.10 -82.11
C ASP A 284 28.17 -30.67 -82.50
N PRO A 285 27.18 -29.87 -82.99
CA PRO A 285 26.90 -28.41 -82.92
C PRO A 285 25.42 -28.08 -82.58
N GLN A 286 25.12 -26.81 -82.22
CA GLN A 286 24.17 -25.92 -82.94
C GLN A 286 23.66 -24.74 -82.09
N VAL A 287 23.88 -23.54 -82.65
CA VAL A 287 22.99 -22.36 -82.73
C VAL A 287 22.30 -21.86 -81.45
N GLY A 288 22.64 -20.61 -81.07
CA GLY A 288 21.80 -19.78 -80.19
C GLY A 288 22.49 -18.53 -79.68
N THR A 289 22.21 -17.39 -80.30
CA THR A 289 22.88 -16.09 -80.15
C THR A 289 22.81 -15.45 -78.75
N LYS A 290 24.00 -15.07 -78.26
CA LYS A 290 24.45 -13.99 -77.35
C LYS A 290 23.45 -12.86 -76.95
N LEU A 291 23.46 -12.43 -75.67
CA LEU A 291 24.00 -11.13 -75.14
C LEU A 291 23.69 -10.97 -73.62
N ILE A 292 24.70 -10.89 -72.73
CA ILE A 292 25.36 -9.70 -72.09
C ILE A 292 24.45 -8.98 -71.09
N GLY A 293 24.83 -8.60 -69.86
CA GLY A 293 26.11 -8.42 -69.14
C GLY A 293 25.75 -7.83 -67.75
N GLU A 294 26.59 -7.21 -66.93
CA GLU A 294 28.02 -7.20 -66.64
C GLU A 294 28.12 -6.66 -65.19
N LEU A 295 29.14 -7.09 -64.43
CA LEU A 295 29.49 -6.55 -63.10
C LEU A 295 30.02 -5.12 -63.23
N ILE A 296 29.88 -4.27 -62.20
CA ILE A 296 30.98 -3.34 -61.88
C ILE A 296 31.19 -3.25 -60.36
N CYS A 297 32.46 -3.35 -59.98
CA CYS A 297 33.02 -3.11 -58.66
C CYS A 297 33.96 -1.88 -58.74
N GLY A 298 34.10 -1.11 -57.66
CA GLY A 298 35.40 -0.51 -57.32
C GLY A 298 35.56 1.02 -57.29
N ALA A 299 36.22 1.44 -56.21
CA ALA A 299 37.00 2.66 -55.95
C ALA A 299 36.32 3.74 -55.10
N GLY A 300 36.60 3.71 -53.78
CA GLY A 300 36.53 4.86 -52.86
C GLY A 300 35.24 5.70 -52.88
N ILE A 301 34.22 5.21 -52.18
CA ILE A 301 32.91 5.83 -51.94
C ILE A 301 32.03 5.95 -53.19
N CYS A 302 31.04 5.07 -53.29
CA CYS A 302 29.74 5.50 -53.79
C CYS A 302 28.62 4.84 -52.99
N LYS A 303 27.83 5.72 -52.36
CA LYS A 303 26.51 5.47 -51.78
C LYS A 303 25.69 4.61 -52.73
N LEU A 304 24.73 3.86 -52.20
CA LEU A 304 23.39 4.07 -52.74
C LEU A 304 22.36 4.07 -51.62
N SER A 305 21.65 5.19 -51.60
CA SER A 305 20.59 5.60 -50.70
C SER A 305 19.58 4.49 -50.43
N LEU A 306 19.09 4.48 -49.20
CA LEU A 306 17.75 3.99 -48.90
C LEU A 306 16.74 4.67 -49.82
N PHE A 307 15.85 3.88 -50.42
CA PHE A 307 14.47 4.29 -50.63
C PHE A 307 13.55 3.27 -49.95
N PHE A 308 12.84 3.76 -48.93
CA PHE A 308 11.63 3.15 -48.41
C PHE A 308 10.58 3.13 -49.51
N LEU A 309 9.85 2.03 -49.68
CA LEU A 309 8.51 2.04 -50.24
C LEU A 309 7.63 0.97 -49.56
N ILE A 310 6.51 1.49 -49.07
CA ILE A 310 5.43 0.91 -48.27
C ILE A 310 4.72 -0.23 -49.04
N PRO A 311 4.24 -1.30 -48.38
CA PRO A 311 3.33 -2.23 -49.04
C PRO A 311 1.92 -1.62 -49.12
N SER A 312 1.47 -1.31 -50.34
CA SER A 312 0.05 -1.09 -50.65
C SER A 312 -0.58 -2.39 -51.14
N ILE A 313 -1.71 -2.68 -50.52
CA ILE A 313 -2.70 -3.71 -50.84
C ILE A 313 -3.22 -3.55 -52.28
N SER A 314 -3.50 -4.65 -52.97
CA SER A 314 -4.53 -4.69 -54.01
C SER A 314 -5.27 -6.03 -54.04
N LYS A 315 -6.60 -5.94 -53.92
CA LYS A 315 -7.60 -7.00 -54.02
C LYS A 315 -7.54 -7.76 -55.36
N PRO A 316 -7.98 -9.02 -55.39
CA PRO A 316 -8.46 -9.65 -56.62
C PRO A 316 -9.92 -9.23 -56.91
N THR A 317 -10.19 -9.06 -58.20
CA THR A 317 -11.51 -9.00 -58.87
C THR A 317 -12.42 -10.15 -58.49
#